data_AF-A0A6A4ZYU3-F1
#
_entry.id   AF-A0A6A4ZYU3-F1
#
_cell.length_a   1.000
_cell.length_b   1.000
_cell.length_c   1.000
_cell.angle_alpha   90.00
_cell.angle_beta   90.00
_cell.angle_gamma   90.00
#
_symmetry.space_group_name_H-M   'P 1'
#
loop_
_entity.id
_entity.type
_entity.pdbx_description
1 polymer ?
#
loop_
_entity_poly.entity_id
_entity_poly.type
_entity_poly.pdbx_seq_one_letter_code
_entity_poly.pdbx_strand_id
1 'polypeptide(L)' 'PYHRGPNYFEVDIDISSNSVANTVVGMVKGVTKVLVVDLAFLLESQSEEELPEAILGTVRLQNVSLDNPLRVPALQT' A
#
# COMPACT_ATOMS: atom_id res chain seq x y z
N PRO A 1 6.53 8.81 -6.89
CA PRO A 1 6.83 9.07 -8.32
C PRO A 1 6.04 8.09 -9.20
N TYR A 2 5.93 8.35 -10.50
CA TYR A 2 5.32 7.39 -11.41
C TYR A 2 6.17 7.19 -12.65
N HIS A 3 6.19 5.96 -13.15
CA HIS A 3 6.84 5.58 -14.40
C HIS A 3 5.77 5.08 -15.38
N ARG A 4 5.89 5.43 -16.67
CA ARG A 4 4.92 5.03 -17.70
C ARG A 4 5.62 4.28 -18.83
N GLY A 5 5.30 2.99 -18.95
CA GLY A 5 5.70 2.17 -20.09
C GLY A 5 4.67 2.21 -21.22
N PRO A 6 4.89 1.44 -22.30
CA PRO A 6 3.99 1.41 -23.46
C PRO A 6 2.54 1.02 -23.13
N ASN A 7 2.35 0.12 -22.16
CA ASN A 7 1.04 -0.45 -21.79
C ASN A 7 0.80 -0.53 -20.28
N TYR A 8 1.64 0.12 -19.46
CA TYR A 8 1.47 0.11 -18.01
C TYR A 8 2.00 1.41 -17.41
N PHE A 9 1.55 1.70 -16.19
CA PHE A 9 2.17 2.71 -15.35
C PHE A 9 2.46 2.08 -14.00
N GLU A 10 3.54 2.52 -13.38
CA GLU A 10 4.00 2.11 -12.06
C GLU A 10 3.96 3.33 -11.16
N VAL A 11 3.41 3.18 -9.96
CA VAL A 11 3.32 4.26 -8.98
C VAL A 11 3.99 3.79 -7.71
N ASP A 12 5.06 4.48 -7.34
CA ASP A 12 5.74 4.25 -6.09
C ASP A 12 5.15 5.14 -5.00
N ILE A 13 4.63 4.50 -3.96
CA ILE A 13 4.05 5.15 -2.79
C ILE A 13 4.92 4.82 -1.58
N ASP A 14 5.67 5.82 -1.09
CA ASP A 14 6.41 5.69 0.16
C ASP A 14 5.53 6.06 1.36
N ILE A 15 5.18 5.06 2.16
CA ILE A 15 4.41 5.23 3.39
C ILE A 15 5.30 5.32 4.64
N SER A 16 6.62 5.14 4.50
CA SER A 16 7.55 5.01 5.64
C SER A 16 7.77 6.31 6.41
N SER A 17 7.38 7.45 5.85
CA SER A 17 7.41 8.75 6.52
C SER A 17 6.17 9.01 7.41
N ASN A 18 5.12 8.20 7.29
CA ASN A 18 3.88 8.38 8.05
C ASN A 18 4.00 7.74 9.45
N SER A 19 3.86 8.57 10.49
CA SER A 19 3.95 8.14 11.89
C SER A 19 2.88 7.12 12.28
N VAL A 20 1.66 7.24 11.74
CA VAL A 20 0.56 6.30 11.98
C VAL A 20 0.89 4.95 11.33
N ALA A 21 1.34 4.96 10.07
CA ALA A 21 1.72 3.73 9.37
C ALA A 21 2.86 3.00 10.10
N ASN A 22 3.89 3.73 10.53
CA ASN A 22 5.00 3.17 11.30
C ASN A 22 4.55 2.56 12.64
N THR A 23 3.61 3.21 13.33
CA THR A 23 3.07 2.71 14.60
C THR A 23 2.30 1.40 14.40
N VAL A 24 1.44 1.36 13.37
CA VAL A 24 0.64 0.15 13.05
C VAL A 24 1.56 -1.01 12.66
N VAL A 25 2.53 -0.78 11.76
CA VAL A 25 3.51 -1.81 11.35
C VAL A 25 4.33 -2.30 12.55
N GLY A 26 4.78 -1.38 13.42
CA GLY A 26 5.52 -1.73 14.63
C GLY A 26 4.72 -2.61 15.59
N MET A 27 3.42 -2.33 15.75
CA MET A 27 2.53 -3.12 16.62
C MET A 27 2.32 -4.54 16.10
N VAL A 28 2.09 -4.71 14.79
CA VAL A 28 1.81 -6.04 14.21
C VAL A 28 3.07 -6.89 14.03
N LYS A 29 4.24 -6.26 13.82
CA LYS A 29 5.48 -6.96 13.50
C LYS A 29 5.94 -7.95 14.60
N GLY A 30 5.69 -7.65 15.87
CA GLY A 30 6.10 -8.51 16.97
C GLY A 30 5.20 -9.73 17.22
N VAL A 31 3.98 -9.71 16.72
CA VAL A 31 2.94 -10.70 17.06
C VAL A 31 2.48 -11.55 15.89
N THR A 32 2.68 -11.06 14.66
CA THR A 32 2.13 -11.70 13.47
C THR A 32 3.08 -12.75 12.91
N LYS A 33 2.73 -14.02 13.11
CA LYS A 33 3.43 -15.18 12.48
C LYS A 33 2.96 -15.47 11.05
N VAL A 34 1.72 -15.10 10.73
CA VAL A 34 1.10 -15.24 9.41
C VAL A 34 0.26 -13.99 9.17
N LEU A 35 0.63 -13.21 8.14
CA LEU A 35 -0.10 -12.02 7.74
C LEU A 35 -0.80 -12.27 6.40
N VAL A 36 -2.11 -12.01 6.37
CA VAL A 36 -2.90 -11.91 5.14
C VAL A 36 -3.38 -10.46 5.03
N VAL A 37 -3.11 -9.82 3.90
CA VAL A 37 -3.50 -8.43 3.62
C VAL A 37 -4.44 -8.41 2.43
N ASP A 38 -5.61 -7.83 2.61
CA ASP A 38 -6.55 -7.54 1.52
C ASP A 38 -6.47 -6.07 1.17
N LEU A 39 -6.11 -5.77 -0.07
CA LEU A 39 -6.06 -4.41 -0.60
C LEU A 39 -7.14 -4.26 -1.68
N ALA A 40 -7.85 -3.14 -1.62
CA ALA A 40 -8.79 -2.72 -2.66
C ALA A 40 -8.31 -1.37 -3.20
N PHE A 41 -8.24 -1.27 -4.52
CA PHE A 41 -7.91 -0.04 -5.22
C PHE A 41 -9.22 0.62 -5.64
N LEU A 42 -9.43 1.86 -5.23
CA LEU A 42 -10.54 2.70 -5.64
C LEU A 42 -10.04 4.13 -5.88
N LEU A 43 -10.84 4.94 -6.55
CA LEU A 43 -10.66 6.38 -6.57
C LEU A 43 -11.46 6.96 -5.41
N GLU A 44 -10.77 7.66 -4.51
CA GLU A 44 -11.39 8.33 -3.35
C GLU A 44 -12.32 9.45 -3.84
N SER A 45 -13.58 9.42 -3.40
CA SER A 45 -14.55 10.47 -3.72
C SER A 45 -14.25 11.72 -2.90
N GLN A 46 -14.21 12.88 -3.56
CA GLN A 46 -13.95 14.18 -2.90
C GLN A 46 -15.24 14.96 -2.62
N SER A 47 -16.38 14.50 -3.13
CA SER A 47 -17.70 15.11 -2.93
C SER A 47 -18.81 14.04 -2.78
N GLU A 48 -19.95 14.40 -2.17
CA GLU A 48 -21.07 13.46 -1.98
C GLU A 48 -21.66 12.97 -3.30
N GLU A 49 -21.59 13.78 -4.36
CA GLU A 49 -22.10 13.45 -5.70
C GLU A 49 -21.29 12.32 -6.37
N GLU A 50 -20.06 12.11 -5.92
CA GLU A 50 -19.14 11.07 -6.41
C GLU A 50 -19.34 9.73 -5.69
N LEU A 51 -20.31 9.62 -4.76
CA LEU A 51 -20.62 8.39 -4.05
C LEU A 51 -21.68 7.55 -4.79
N PRO A 52 -21.63 6.20 -4.68
CA PRO A 52 -20.63 5.43 -3.95
C PRO A 52 -19.34 5.25 -4.75
N GLU A 53 -18.21 5.13 -4.03
CA GLU A 53 -16.92 4.78 -4.62
C GLU A 53 -16.96 3.37 -5.23
N ALA A 54 -16.35 3.21 -6.39
CA ALA A 54 -16.23 1.92 -7.06
C ALA A 54 -14.83 1.32 -6.90
N ILE A 55 -14.76 0.07 -6.44
CA ILE A 55 -13.51 -0.69 -6.38
C ILE A 55 -13.10 -1.06 -7.81
N LEU A 56 -11.93 -0.59 -8.23
CA LEU A 56 -11.31 -0.88 -9.52
C LEU A 56 -10.72 -2.30 -9.55
N GLY A 57 -10.26 -2.79 -8.40
CA GLY A 57 -9.70 -4.13 -8.27
C GLY A 57 -9.26 -4.42 -6.85
N THR A 58 -9.01 -5.69 -6.58
CA THR A 58 -8.52 -6.15 -5.28
C THR A 58 -7.32 -7.06 -5.45
N VAL A 59 -6.46 -7.09 -4.44
CA VAL A 59 -5.36 -8.04 -4.33
C VAL A 59 -5.28 -8.56 -2.91
N ARG A 60 -5.13 -9.88 -2.78
CA ARG A 60 -4.84 -10.54 -1.51
C ARG A 60 -3.38 -10.94 -1.48
N LEU A 61 -2.65 -10.47 -0.47
CA LEU A 61 -1.30 -10.91 -0.15
C LEU A 61 -1.38 -11.95 0.97
N GLN A 62 -0.78 -13.12 0.77
CA GLN A 62 -0.75 -14.19 1.76
C GLN A 62 0.70 -14.45 2.18
N ASN A 63 0.88 -14.86 3.45
CA ASN A 63 2.19 -15.20 4.02
C ASN A 63 3.21 -14.06 3.91
N VAL A 64 2.76 -12.82 4.13
CA VAL A 64 3.65 -11.65 4.15
C VAL A 64 4.55 -11.76 5.39
N SER A 65 5.85 -11.94 5.18
CA SER A 65 6.84 -11.87 6.25
C SER A 65 7.28 -10.42 6.45
N LEU A 66 7.32 -10.00 7.72
CA LEU A 66 7.85 -8.70 8.13
C LEU A 66 9.31 -8.80 8.61
N ASP A 67 9.91 -9.98 8.46
CA ASP A 67 11.29 -10.28 8.83
C ASP A 67 12.25 -9.76 7.78
N ASN A 68 13.39 -9.22 8.24
CA ASN A 68 14.47 -8.72 7.39
C ASN A 68 13.99 -7.83 6.22
N PRO A 69 13.23 -6.74 6.48
CA PRO A 69 12.63 -5.94 5.43
C PRO A 69 13.72 -5.36 4.51
N LEU A 70 13.54 -5.53 3.20
CA LEU A 70 14.37 -4.87 2.21
C LEU A 70 14.11 -3.38 2.28
N ARG A 71 15.14 -2.60 2.64
CA ARG A 71 15.07 -1.15 2.47
C ARG A 71 15.16 -0.85 0.99
N VAL A 72 14.01 -0.52 0.40
CA VAL A 72 13.97 0.13 -0.90
C VAL A 72 14.66 1.49 -0.80
N PRO A 73 15.54 1.85 -1.76
CA PRO A 73 16.14 3.17 -1.81
C PRO A 73 15.06 4.26 -1.79
N ALA A 74 15.35 5.38 -1.15
CA ALA A 74 14.46 6.53 -1.18
C ALA A 74 14.19 6.90 -2.64
N LEU A 75 12.91 7.12 -2.97
CA LEU A 75 12.49 7.51 -4.30
C LEU A 75 13.19 8.83 -4.65
N GLN A 76 14.03 8.81 -5.70
CA GLN A 76 14.61 10.03 -6.23
C GLN A 76 13.45 10.83 -6.85
N THR A 77 13.08 11.92 -6.18
CA THR A 77 12.05 12.87 -6.62
C THR A 77 12.51 13.68 -7.82
#